data_AF-A0A2H6IQ42-F1
#
_entry.id   AF-A0A2H6IQ42-F1
#
_cell.length_a   1.000
_cell.length_b   1.000
_cell.length_c   1.000
_cell.angle_alpha   90.00
_cell.angle_beta   90.00
_cell.angle_gamma   90.00
#
_symmetry.space_group_name_H-M   'P 1'
#
loop_
_entity.id
_entity.type
_entity.pdbx_description
1 polymer ?
#
loop_
_entity_poly.entity_id
_entity_poly.type
_entity_poly.pdbx_seq_one_letter_code
_entity_poly.pdbx_strand_id
1 'polypeptide(L)'
;MHNKTLINVLGVVYYHLKTRNGGDLYLTEYADKFHKHLNIGNWYEKRWFDRHKTRLKGTGSVFKVPTKKVNGKSLDLVVKNCRVGEDVPLDTHTLEEFCNAEFNSPWEEFSLVSEMKEGLFGPENLKMKTQRPMAIYVPPGKMQPWQSGRSRDKINKIRARHPGIDLDILKQYKLVYQWIDGLNIVEIFEHINIERNELLYHLKILDQAVTSDIERKGYHVADSKPEHIIISRENIERIMKSGRKSSGNPASNQISYLYKLIENGKYSVIDYELLLRTLKHDTLVKESKRHSYLDYQRDRFTATPLPGHLRKMEIHDVPYIYGHTESTGGKLWVVGNNALLFDYFLPERWRKTPSIGLSGKKETFYTITKDNVHLVWRTSRVGELPEKDDEEYDPLIQKFGINSPFEESAIALELTKLKIPCAYVRAIYKTASYKMEMSFDQRRYESHKNIFDPEGRPVLQEEHNYILIRGYYNGPDEWVARQSGPLYKRISLAEAVATGILEMDKSLLLLEKVKVKLEKAGYIGTLLKLDDLVLSLDNDGSIVKDNTGSPLVVICNFEYIWKILR
;
A
#
# COMPACT_ATOMS: atom_id res chain seq x y z
N MET A 1 26.29 7.99 14.50
CA MET A 1 24.83 7.86 14.65
C MET A 1 24.32 7.15 13.40
N HIS A 2 23.55 6.06 13.52
CA HIS A 2 22.94 5.45 12.33
C HIS A 2 21.78 6.37 11.87
N ASN A 3 21.70 6.68 10.58
CA ASN A 3 20.59 7.47 10.03
C ASN A 3 19.27 6.79 10.39
N LYS A 4 18.42 7.50 11.14
CA LYS A 4 17.05 7.10 11.48
C LYS A 4 16.14 7.74 10.42
N THR A 5 15.51 6.92 9.59
CA THR A 5 14.55 7.41 8.59
C THR A 5 13.14 7.08 9.05
N LEU A 6 12.22 8.05 8.97
CA LEU A 6 10.80 7.82 9.22
C LEU A 6 10.14 7.34 7.94
N ILE A 7 9.47 6.19 7.99
CA ILE A 7 8.71 5.64 6.86
C ILE A 7 7.29 5.33 7.30
N ASN A 8 6.33 5.38 6.37
CA ASN A 8 4.98 4.91 6.59
C ASN A 8 4.74 3.71 5.68
N VAL A 9 4.33 2.57 6.25
CA VAL A 9 3.99 1.37 5.48
C VAL A 9 2.64 0.88 5.95
N LEU A 10 1.67 0.84 5.02
CA LEU A 10 0.28 0.45 5.28
C LEU A 10 -0.38 1.22 6.45
N GLY A 11 -0.08 2.51 6.59
CA GLY A 11 -0.66 3.36 7.65
C GLY A 11 0.06 3.27 8.99
N VAL A 12 1.07 2.40 9.12
CA VAL A 12 1.89 2.31 10.33
C VAL A 12 3.19 3.09 10.12
N VAL A 13 3.49 4.00 11.04
CA VAL A 13 4.73 4.77 11.03
C VAL A 13 5.85 3.95 11.68
N TYR A 14 6.96 3.83 10.98
CA TYR A 14 8.16 3.16 11.46
C TYR A 14 9.36 4.12 11.48
N TYR A 15 10.19 3.94 12.50
CA TYR A 15 11.58 4.36 12.45
C TYR A 15 12.43 3.23 11.87
N HIS A 16 12.94 3.44 10.66
CA HIS A 16 13.85 2.53 9.99
C HIS A 16 15.30 2.82 10.36
N LEU A 17 16.01 1.75 10.72
CA LEU A 17 17.39 1.75 11.17
C LEU A 17 18.15 0.62 10.48
N LYS A 18 19.33 0.92 9.93
CA LYS A 18 20.31 -0.12 9.59
C LYS A 18 20.96 -0.64 10.86
N THR A 19 21.02 -1.96 11.01
CA THR A 19 21.63 -2.60 12.18
C THR A 19 23.13 -2.80 11.98
N ARG A 20 23.90 -2.93 13.08
CA ARG A 20 25.37 -3.12 13.02
C ARG A 20 25.83 -4.34 12.24
N ASN A 21 24.99 -5.36 12.11
CA ASN A 21 25.27 -6.56 11.32
C ASN A 21 24.82 -6.43 9.85
N GLY A 22 24.35 -5.26 9.40
CA GLY A 22 23.92 -5.01 8.03
C GLY A 22 22.45 -5.36 7.72
N GLY A 23 21.65 -5.70 8.74
CA GLY A 23 20.21 -5.92 8.60
C GLY A 23 19.38 -4.63 8.68
N ASP A 24 18.07 -4.79 8.63
CA ASP A 24 17.09 -3.71 8.72
C ASP A 24 16.19 -3.89 9.95
N LEU A 25 15.99 -2.81 10.70
CA LEU A 25 15.11 -2.77 11.87
C LEU A 25 14.09 -1.65 11.71
N TYR A 26 12.81 -2.01 11.77
CA TYR A 26 11.68 -1.11 11.67
C TYR A 26 10.98 -1.06 13.02
N LEU A 27 11.11 0.06 13.73
CA LEU A 27 10.51 0.26 15.06
C LEU A 27 9.19 1.00 14.92
N THR A 28 8.11 0.49 15.51
CA THR A 28 6.84 1.22 15.59
C THR A 28 6.93 2.34 16.63
N GLU A 29 5.90 3.18 16.72
CA GLU A 29 5.78 4.19 17.79
C GLU A 29 5.79 3.57 19.19
N TYR A 30 5.24 2.37 19.37
CA TYR A 30 5.23 1.66 20.67
C TYR A 30 6.65 1.32 21.15
N ALA A 31 7.58 1.18 20.22
CA ALA A 31 8.97 0.84 20.46
C ALA A 31 9.89 2.03 20.71
N ASP A 32 9.47 3.27 20.44
CA ASP A 32 10.38 4.42 20.46
C ASP A 32 11.07 4.62 21.83
N LYS A 33 10.28 4.53 22.91
CA LYS A 33 10.80 4.60 24.29
C LYS A 33 11.69 3.41 24.69
N PHE A 34 11.68 2.33 23.90
CA PHE A 34 12.43 1.10 24.14
C PHE A 34 13.50 0.83 23.08
N HIS A 35 13.83 1.80 22.21
CA HIS A 35 14.78 1.60 21.10
C HIS A 35 16.11 0.99 21.56
N LYS A 36 16.63 1.36 22.74
CA LYS A 36 17.86 0.79 23.29
C LYS A 36 17.73 -0.71 23.59
N HIS A 37 16.60 -1.14 24.13
CA HIS A 37 16.32 -2.56 24.37
C HIS A 37 16.16 -3.35 23.07
N LEU A 38 15.59 -2.71 22.04
CA LEU A 38 15.32 -3.35 20.74
C LEU A 38 16.51 -3.36 19.79
N ASN A 39 17.64 -2.74 20.16
CA ASN A 39 18.91 -2.98 19.49
C ASN A 39 19.19 -4.48 19.44
N ILE A 40 19.49 -5.01 18.26
CA ILE A 40 19.66 -6.45 18.04
C ILE A 40 20.71 -7.10 18.97
N GLY A 41 21.73 -6.35 19.40
CA GLY A 41 22.74 -6.82 20.36
C GLY A 41 22.20 -7.17 21.75
N ASN A 42 20.99 -6.70 22.07
CA ASN A 42 20.35 -6.87 23.38
C ASN A 42 19.35 -8.02 23.42
N TRP A 43 18.94 -8.59 22.29
CA TRP A 43 17.97 -9.70 22.31
C TRP A 43 18.24 -10.75 21.25
N TYR A 44 18.78 -10.38 20.09
CA TYR A 44 19.03 -11.29 18.96
C TYR A 44 20.53 -11.60 18.74
N GLU A 45 21.42 -11.16 19.63
CA GLU A 45 22.81 -11.62 19.61
C GLU A 45 22.83 -13.13 19.86
N LYS A 46 23.55 -13.88 19.02
CA LYS A 46 23.46 -15.34 18.95
C LYS A 46 23.59 -16.02 20.31
N ARG A 47 24.64 -15.71 21.08
CA ARG A 47 24.88 -16.33 22.39
C ARG A 47 23.78 -15.98 23.39
N TRP A 48 23.31 -14.73 23.39
CA TRP A 48 22.20 -14.30 24.24
C TRP A 48 20.90 -15.00 23.87
N PHE A 49 20.51 -14.96 22.60
CA PHE A 49 19.26 -15.51 22.09
C PHE A 49 19.18 -17.01 22.33
N ASP A 50 20.23 -17.76 22.00
CA ASP A 50 20.24 -19.22 22.17
C ASP A 50 20.18 -19.65 23.64
N ARG A 51 20.75 -18.86 24.56
CA ARG A 51 20.74 -19.14 25.99
C ARG A 51 19.42 -18.80 26.68
N HIS A 52 18.72 -17.74 26.22
CA HIS A 52 17.57 -17.18 26.96
C HIS A 52 16.23 -17.34 26.25
N LYS A 53 16.19 -17.84 25.01
CA LYS A 53 14.92 -18.08 24.31
C LYS A 53 14.18 -19.25 24.96
N THR A 54 12.90 -19.05 25.22
CA THR A 54 11.96 -20.11 25.60
C THR A 54 10.99 -20.31 24.46
N ARG A 55 10.94 -21.51 23.88
CA ARG A 55 9.96 -21.83 22.83
C ARG A 55 8.56 -21.87 23.46
N LEU A 56 7.61 -21.18 22.84
CA LEU A 56 6.21 -21.22 23.26
C LEU A 56 5.50 -22.41 22.59
N LYS A 57 4.46 -22.95 23.25
CA LYS A 57 3.62 -24.03 22.69
C LYS A 57 2.95 -23.53 21.39
N GLY A 58 2.89 -24.39 20.38
CA GLY A 58 2.30 -24.09 19.07
C GLY A 58 3.08 -24.67 17.89
N THR A 59 2.50 -24.56 16.69
CA THR A 59 3.08 -25.07 15.43
C THR A 59 4.16 -24.16 14.84
N GLY A 60 4.12 -22.86 15.18
CA GLY A 60 5.09 -21.86 14.71
C GLY A 60 6.43 -21.82 15.47
N SER A 61 7.40 -21.13 14.88
CA SER A 61 8.67 -20.77 15.54
C SER A 61 8.50 -19.48 16.35
N VAL A 62 7.88 -19.60 17.52
CA VAL A 62 7.60 -18.48 18.44
C VAL A 62 8.39 -18.65 19.73
N PHE A 63 9.10 -17.59 20.13
CA PHE A 63 9.95 -17.60 21.31
C PHE A 63 9.64 -16.43 22.22
N LYS A 64 9.58 -16.68 23.53
CA LYS A 64 9.74 -15.64 24.55
C LYS A 64 11.23 -15.39 24.76
N VAL A 65 11.66 -14.12 24.71
CA VAL A 65 13.07 -13.74 24.86
C VAL A 65 13.18 -12.48 25.71
N PRO A 66 13.91 -12.51 26.85
CA PRO A 66 14.22 -11.30 27.59
C PRO A 66 15.33 -10.50 26.90
N THR A 67 15.24 -9.18 26.94
CA THR A 67 16.35 -8.30 26.53
C THR A 67 17.46 -8.30 27.59
N LYS A 68 18.70 -7.99 27.20
CA LYS A 68 19.75 -7.59 28.14
C LYS A 68 19.27 -6.40 28.97
N LYS A 69 19.80 -6.28 30.19
CA LYS A 69 19.47 -5.14 31.05
C LYS A 69 19.94 -3.84 30.39
N VAL A 70 19.01 -2.91 30.21
CA VAL A 70 19.29 -1.53 29.84
C VAL A 70 18.74 -0.66 30.97
N ASN A 71 19.61 0.16 31.58
CA ASN A 71 19.26 0.96 32.76
C ASN A 71 18.62 0.11 33.89
N GLY A 72 19.18 -1.07 34.15
CA GLY A 72 18.71 -2.00 35.18
C GLY A 72 17.43 -2.78 34.86
N LYS A 73 16.73 -2.47 33.76
CA LYS A 73 15.46 -3.10 33.38
C LYS A 73 15.64 -4.07 32.22
N SER A 74 14.83 -5.13 32.18
CA SER A 74 14.68 -6.03 31.05
C SER A 74 13.25 -5.94 30.51
N LEU A 75 13.07 -6.17 29.22
CA LEU A 75 11.78 -6.34 28.57
C LEU A 75 11.66 -7.78 28.09
N ASP A 76 10.50 -8.39 28.33
CA ASP A 76 10.15 -9.67 27.71
C ASP A 76 9.52 -9.42 26.34
N LEU A 77 10.08 -10.06 25.33
CA LEU A 77 9.64 -9.98 23.94
C LEU A 77 9.07 -11.32 23.49
N VAL A 78 8.10 -11.26 22.58
CA VAL A 78 7.73 -12.39 21.73
C VAL A 78 8.37 -12.18 20.38
N VAL A 79 9.18 -13.16 19.96
CA VAL A 79 9.86 -13.16 18.66
C VAL A 79 9.28 -14.29 17.82
N LYS A 80 8.65 -13.93 16.71
CA LYS A 80 8.02 -14.85 15.76
C LYS A 80 8.68 -14.73 14.39
N ASN A 81 8.96 -15.86 13.76
CA ASN A 81 9.30 -15.86 12.33
C ASN A 81 8.02 -15.70 11.52
N CYS A 82 7.99 -14.73 10.61
CA CYS A 82 6.86 -14.52 9.72
C CYS A 82 6.79 -15.64 8.66
N ARG A 83 5.60 -16.23 8.55
CA ARG A 83 5.27 -17.34 7.64
C ARG A 83 4.73 -16.89 6.29
N VAL A 84 4.83 -15.61 5.99
CA VAL A 84 4.42 -15.01 4.71
C VAL A 84 4.86 -15.88 3.54
N GLY A 85 3.91 -16.28 2.69
CA GLY A 85 4.15 -17.11 1.52
C GLY A 85 4.29 -18.62 1.75
N GLU A 86 4.27 -19.11 2.99
CA GLU A 86 4.19 -20.55 3.29
C GLU A 86 2.77 -21.11 3.04
N ASP A 87 2.66 -22.43 3.04
CA ASP A 87 1.36 -23.11 3.02
C ASP A 87 0.66 -23.05 4.39
N VAL A 88 -0.62 -22.70 4.36
CA VAL A 88 -1.49 -22.74 5.53
C VAL A 88 -1.93 -24.20 5.70
N PRO A 89 -1.64 -24.86 6.84
CA PRO A 89 -2.02 -26.26 7.05
C PRO A 89 -3.55 -26.45 7.02
N LEU A 90 -4.03 -27.48 6.33
CA LEU A 90 -5.45 -27.79 6.13
C LEU A 90 -6.21 -28.19 7.41
N ASP A 91 -5.53 -28.45 8.52
CA ASP A 91 -6.14 -28.82 9.82
C ASP A 91 -6.86 -27.65 10.53
N THR A 92 -6.97 -26.49 9.88
CA THR A 92 -7.74 -25.35 10.38
C THR A 92 -9.21 -25.53 10.02
N HIS A 93 -10.02 -25.99 10.98
CA HIS A 93 -11.47 -26.29 10.85
C HIS A 93 -12.33 -25.14 10.28
N THR A 94 -11.81 -23.92 10.24
CA THR A 94 -12.45 -22.68 9.74
C THR A 94 -12.14 -22.37 8.27
N LEU A 95 -11.31 -23.18 7.57
CA LEU A 95 -10.93 -22.93 6.18
C LEU A 95 -12.00 -23.23 5.13
N GLU A 96 -13.08 -23.95 5.46
CA GLU A 96 -14.17 -24.21 4.50
C GLU A 96 -14.87 -22.92 4.04
N GLU A 97 -14.88 -21.86 4.87
CA GLU A 97 -15.40 -20.54 4.50
C GLU A 97 -14.32 -19.61 3.90
N PHE A 98 -13.03 -19.94 4.09
CA PHE A 98 -11.88 -19.13 3.67
C PHE A 98 -10.87 -19.96 2.87
N CYS A 99 -11.32 -20.65 1.82
CA CYS A 99 -10.52 -21.52 0.94
C CYS A 99 -9.26 -20.87 0.31
N ASN A 100 -9.03 -19.57 0.54
CA ASN A 100 -7.88 -18.79 0.06
C ASN A 100 -7.12 -18.03 1.16
N ALA A 101 -7.27 -18.40 2.44
CA ALA A 101 -6.50 -17.76 3.52
C ALA A 101 -4.99 -17.91 3.28
N GLU A 102 -4.27 -16.81 3.43
CA GLU A 102 -2.82 -16.70 3.22
C GLU A 102 -2.21 -15.96 4.41
N PHE A 103 -1.03 -16.39 4.87
CA PHE A 103 -0.32 -15.68 5.93
C PHE A 103 -0.04 -14.22 5.55
N ASN A 104 -0.37 -13.32 6.46
CA ASN A 104 -0.09 -11.90 6.35
C ASN A 104 1.42 -11.65 6.23
N SER A 105 1.78 -10.63 5.45
CA SER A 105 3.13 -10.08 5.52
C SER A 105 3.40 -9.42 6.88
N PRO A 106 4.67 -9.19 7.25
CA PRO A 106 5.01 -8.56 8.52
C PRO A 106 4.33 -7.20 8.74
N TRP A 107 4.18 -6.41 7.68
CA TRP A 107 3.59 -5.07 7.75
C TRP A 107 2.06 -5.12 7.67
N GLU A 108 1.48 -6.08 6.95
CA GLU A 108 0.03 -6.35 7.00
C GLU A 108 -0.41 -6.68 8.41
N GLU A 109 0.30 -7.62 9.05
CA GLU A 109 -0.01 -8.07 10.40
C GLU A 109 0.02 -6.87 11.36
N PHE A 110 1.10 -6.07 11.32
CA PHE A 110 1.21 -4.88 12.17
C PHE A 110 0.17 -3.80 11.85
N SER A 111 -0.18 -3.61 10.56
CA SER A 111 -1.20 -2.67 10.13
C SER A 111 -2.58 -3.05 10.68
N LEU A 112 -3.00 -4.29 10.45
CA LEU A 112 -4.31 -4.80 10.91
C LEU A 112 -4.40 -4.84 12.44
N VAL A 113 -3.32 -5.22 13.13
CA VAL A 113 -3.30 -5.22 14.61
C VAL A 113 -3.38 -3.80 15.17
N SER A 114 -2.72 -2.83 14.53
CA SER A 114 -2.77 -1.42 14.95
C SER A 114 -4.17 -0.86 14.73
N GLU A 115 -4.76 -1.08 13.56
CA GLU A 115 -6.12 -0.66 13.20
C GLU A 115 -7.18 -1.27 14.15
N MET A 116 -7.09 -2.58 14.41
CA MET A 116 -8.00 -3.27 15.34
C MET A 116 -7.87 -2.74 16.76
N LYS A 117 -6.66 -2.34 17.17
CA LYS A 117 -6.38 -1.78 18.48
C LYS A 117 -6.88 -0.35 18.64
N GLU A 118 -6.76 0.48 17.60
CA GLU A 118 -7.34 1.83 17.56
C GLU A 118 -8.86 1.77 17.72
N GLY A 119 -9.48 0.74 17.14
CA GLY A 119 -10.86 0.37 17.42
C GLY A 119 -11.89 1.33 16.82
N LEU A 120 -11.50 2.06 15.76
CA LEU A 120 -12.34 3.04 15.06
C LEU A 120 -13.53 2.40 14.32
N PHE A 121 -13.44 1.11 13.99
CA PHE A 121 -14.53 0.36 13.37
C PHE A 121 -15.30 -0.47 14.40
N GLY A 122 -16.60 -0.67 14.17
CA GLY A 122 -17.49 -1.43 15.04
C GLY A 122 -17.85 -0.72 16.35
N PRO A 123 -18.45 -1.43 17.33
CA PRO A 123 -18.99 -0.81 18.54
C PRO A 123 -17.93 -0.10 19.40
N GLU A 124 -18.14 1.17 19.77
CA GLU A 124 -17.15 1.98 20.54
C GLU A 124 -16.85 1.43 21.94
N ASN A 125 -17.83 0.78 22.55
CA ASN A 125 -17.74 0.20 23.89
C ASN A 125 -16.95 -1.12 23.93
N LEU A 126 -16.74 -1.75 22.78
CA LEU A 126 -15.90 -2.94 22.65
C LEU A 126 -14.48 -2.49 22.29
N LYS A 127 -13.48 -2.86 23.09
CA LYS A 127 -12.07 -2.55 22.78
C LYS A 127 -11.24 -3.82 22.78
N MET A 128 -10.66 -4.15 21.63
CA MET A 128 -9.79 -5.31 21.50
C MET A 128 -8.43 -5.02 22.13
N LYS A 129 -8.03 -5.84 23.10
CA LYS A 129 -6.66 -5.78 23.62
C LYS A 129 -5.79 -6.74 22.84
N THR A 130 -4.67 -6.22 22.36
CA THR A 130 -3.68 -6.92 21.55
C THR A 130 -2.29 -6.74 22.15
N GLN A 131 -1.36 -7.61 21.79
CA GLN A 131 0.06 -7.37 21.95
C GLN A 131 0.43 -6.07 21.24
N ARG A 132 1.40 -5.34 21.81
CA ARG A 132 1.96 -4.19 21.10
C ARG A 132 2.94 -4.67 20.04
N PRO A 133 2.73 -4.34 18.75
CA PRO A 133 3.71 -4.61 17.71
C PRO A 133 4.89 -3.67 17.95
N MET A 134 6.06 -4.22 18.29
CA MET A 134 7.23 -3.43 18.68
C MET A 134 8.15 -3.17 17.49
N ALA A 135 8.54 -4.23 16.79
CA ALA A 135 9.49 -4.11 15.71
C ALA A 135 9.35 -5.21 14.66
N ILE A 136 9.74 -4.88 13.43
CA ILE A 136 10.04 -5.84 12.38
C ILE A 136 11.55 -5.84 12.19
N TYR A 137 12.18 -6.99 12.36
CA TYR A 137 13.61 -7.15 12.12
C TYR A 137 13.84 -8.07 10.92
N VAL A 138 14.65 -7.59 9.97
CA VAL A 138 15.06 -8.30 8.76
C VAL A 138 16.57 -8.56 8.86
N PRO A 139 16.98 -9.79 9.22
CA PRO A 139 18.40 -10.14 9.27
C PRO A 139 19.08 -9.96 7.90
N PRO A 140 20.41 -9.69 7.88
CA PRO A 140 21.16 -9.48 6.63
C PRO A 140 21.28 -10.73 5.76
N GLY A 141 21.17 -11.91 6.37
CA GLY A 141 21.36 -13.19 5.68
C GLY A 141 20.21 -13.49 4.70
N LYS A 142 20.56 -14.05 3.54
CA LYS A 142 19.62 -14.62 2.59
C LYS A 142 19.55 -16.13 2.78
N MET A 143 18.35 -16.68 2.71
CA MET A 143 18.07 -18.10 2.68
C MET A 143 18.27 -18.65 1.27
N GLN A 144 18.47 -19.96 1.16
CA GLN A 144 18.30 -20.68 -0.10
C GLN A 144 16.81 -20.89 -0.41
N PRO A 145 16.40 -21.02 -1.69
CA PRO A 145 14.98 -21.15 -2.05
C PRO A 145 14.24 -22.27 -1.28
N TRP A 146 14.84 -23.46 -1.16
CA TRP A 146 14.27 -24.60 -0.44
C TRP A 146 14.16 -24.37 1.08
N GLN A 147 15.03 -23.54 1.67
CA GLN A 147 15.00 -23.22 3.10
C GLN A 147 13.84 -22.30 3.46
N SER A 148 13.29 -21.57 2.49
CA SER A 148 12.23 -20.61 2.75
C SER A 148 10.89 -21.28 3.02
N GLY A 149 10.62 -22.45 2.44
CA GLY A 149 9.29 -23.09 2.48
C GLY A 149 8.19 -22.27 1.81
N ARG A 150 8.54 -21.18 1.11
CA ARG A 150 7.58 -20.21 0.56
C ARG A 150 7.29 -20.46 -0.91
N SER A 151 6.01 -20.40 -1.26
CA SER A 151 5.57 -20.39 -2.64
C SER A 151 5.86 -19.03 -3.28
N ARG A 152 6.51 -19.06 -4.45
CA ARG A 152 6.75 -17.87 -5.25
C ARG A 152 5.44 -17.22 -5.71
N ASP A 153 4.43 -18.02 -6.00
CA ASP A 153 3.10 -17.54 -6.41
C ASP A 153 2.39 -16.86 -5.24
N LYS A 154 2.44 -17.41 -4.03
CA LYS A 154 1.89 -16.77 -2.83
C LYS A 154 2.61 -15.49 -2.48
N ILE A 155 3.95 -15.49 -2.52
CA ILE A 155 4.72 -14.26 -2.34
C ILE A 155 4.39 -13.24 -3.42
N ASN A 156 4.19 -13.65 -4.67
CA ASN A 156 3.74 -12.76 -5.74
C ASN A 156 2.33 -12.22 -5.49
N LYS A 157 1.40 -13.03 -4.99
CA LYS A 157 0.04 -12.63 -4.58
C LYS A 157 0.08 -11.66 -3.41
N ILE A 158 0.86 -11.91 -2.37
CA ILE A 158 1.01 -10.99 -1.22
C ILE A 158 1.69 -9.69 -1.67
N ARG A 159 2.75 -9.80 -2.46
CA ARG A 159 3.36 -8.65 -3.15
C ARG A 159 2.40 -7.97 -4.12
N ALA A 160 1.30 -8.59 -4.57
CA ALA A 160 0.26 -7.97 -5.38
C ALA A 160 -0.86 -7.38 -4.52
N ARG A 161 -1.20 -7.99 -3.37
CA ARG A 161 -2.13 -7.51 -2.32
C ARG A 161 -1.54 -6.37 -1.50
N HIS A 162 -0.20 -6.24 -1.42
CA HIS A 162 0.54 -5.19 -0.70
C HIS A 162 1.95 -4.88 -1.31
N PRO A 163 2.09 -4.56 -2.61
CA PRO A 163 3.28 -3.88 -3.04
C PRO A 163 3.35 -2.58 -2.23
N GLY A 164 4.58 -2.22 -1.87
CA GLY A 164 4.92 -1.30 -0.78
C GLY A 164 5.86 -1.96 0.19
N ILE A 165 5.75 -3.28 0.17
CA ILE A 165 6.55 -4.19 0.92
C ILE A 165 7.41 -4.97 -0.06
N ASP A 166 8.72 -4.69 -0.11
CA ASP A 166 9.66 -5.59 -0.78
C ASP A 166 9.85 -6.85 0.08
N LEU A 167 8.92 -7.79 -0.07
CA LEU A 167 9.05 -9.12 0.50
C LEU A 167 10.05 -9.91 -0.32
N ASP A 168 11.34 -9.78 -0.09
CA ASP A 168 12.32 -10.74 -0.59
C ASP A 168 11.98 -12.14 -0.03
N ILE A 169 11.63 -13.06 -0.94
CA ILE A 169 11.29 -14.46 -0.63
C ILE A 169 12.41 -15.17 0.13
N LEU A 170 13.66 -14.75 -0.10
CA LEU A 170 14.85 -15.31 0.52
C LEU A 170 15.21 -14.63 1.84
N LYS A 171 14.57 -13.52 2.22
CA LYS A 171 14.85 -12.88 3.51
C LYS A 171 13.96 -13.45 4.61
N GLN A 172 14.52 -13.53 5.81
CA GLN A 172 13.73 -13.80 7.01
C GLN A 172 13.12 -12.50 7.52
N TYR A 173 11.88 -12.59 8.00
CA TYR A 173 11.22 -11.48 8.69
C TYR A 173 10.88 -11.94 10.10
N LYS A 174 11.30 -11.17 11.09
CA LYS A 174 11.04 -11.44 12.51
C LYS A 174 10.12 -10.38 13.05
N LEU A 175 8.94 -10.82 13.46
CA LEU A 175 7.95 -10.00 14.15
C LEU A 175 8.28 -10.01 15.65
N VAL A 176 8.40 -8.82 16.22
CA VAL A 176 8.69 -8.62 17.63
C VAL A 176 7.50 -7.94 18.28
N TYR A 177 6.89 -8.64 19.23
CA TYR A 177 5.77 -8.16 20.04
C TYR A 177 6.18 -8.00 21.50
N GLN A 178 5.49 -7.14 22.23
CA GLN A 178 5.61 -7.08 23.68
C GLN A 178 4.97 -8.33 24.32
N TRP A 179 5.65 -8.95 25.29
CA TRP A 179 5.05 -10.02 26.11
C TRP A 179 3.87 -9.49 26.93
N ILE A 180 2.77 -10.26 26.96
CA ILE A 180 1.65 -10.02 27.86
C ILE A 180 1.84 -10.94 29.06
N ASP A 181 2.00 -10.35 30.25
CA ASP A 181 2.09 -11.14 31.48
C ASP A 181 0.71 -11.71 31.84
N GLY A 182 0.55 -13.02 31.65
CA GLY A 182 -0.73 -13.71 31.73
C GLY A 182 -0.64 -15.18 31.35
N LEU A 183 -1.79 -15.85 31.34
CA LEU A 183 -1.99 -17.25 30.93
C LEU A 183 -3.07 -17.29 29.86
N ASN A 184 -2.97 -18.25 28.95
CA ASN A 184 -4.06 -18.53 28.03
C ASN A 184 -5.20 -19.28 28.72
N ILE A 185 -6.40 -19.29 28.13
CA ILE A 185 -7.56 -19.92 28.80
C ILE A 185 -7.38 -21.43 29.01
N VAL A 186 -6.64 -22.14 28.15
CA VAL A 186 -6.33 -23.57 28.33
C VAL A 186 -5.50 -23.78 29.60
N GLU A 187 -4.43 -23.01 29.78
CA GLU A 187 -3.58 -23.03 30.98
C GLU A 187 -4.37 -22.68 32.25
N ILE A 188 -5.34 -21.76 32.15
CA ILE A 188 -6.21 -21.41 33.28
C ILE A 188 -7.06 -22.63 33.67
N PHE A 189 -7.65 -23.33 32.70
CA PHE A 189 -8.44 -24.52 33.00
C PHE A 189 -7.61 -25.70 33.50
N GLU A 190 -6.34 -25.85 33.06
CA GLU A 190 -5.40 -26.80 33.65
C GLU A 190 -5.24 -26.57 35.17
N HIS A 191 -5.35 -25.31 35.62
CA HIS A 191 -5.33 -24.97 37.05
C HIS A 191 -6.68 -25.13 37.78
N ILE A 192 -7.81 -24.94 37.08
CA ILE A 192 -9.15 -25.12 37.67
C ILE A 192 -9.46 -26.61 37.88
N ASN A 193 -8.84 -27.50 37.08
CA ASN A 193 -8.92 -28.95 37.20
C ASN A 193 -10.36 -29.50 37.08
N ILE A 194 -10.91 -29.42 35.86
CA ILE A 194 -12.25 -29.93 35.51
C ILE A 194 -12.17 -31.14 34.59
N GLU A 195 -13.29 -31.86 34.47
CA GLU A 195 -13.46 -33.00 33.59
C GLU A 195 -13.27 -32.62 32.10
N ARG A 196 -12.76 -33.55 31.29
CA ARG A 196 -12.41 -33.28 29.89
C ARG A 196 -13.59 -32.80 29.03
N ASN A 197 -14.78 -33.36 29.24
CA ASN A 197 -15.98 -32.96 28.47
C ASN A 197 -16.44 -31.55 28.84
N GLU A 198 -16.36 -31.19 30.12
CA GLU A 198 -16.68 -29.85 30.64
C GLU A 198 -15.65 -28.82 30.13
N LEU A 199 -14.37 -29.19 30.12
CA LEU A 199 -13.29 -28.40 29.53
C LEU A 199 -13.57 -28.03 28.07
N LEU A 200 -13.85 -29.04 27.24
CA LEU A 200 -14.12 -28.83 25.82
C LEU A 200 -15.35 -27.94 25.59
N TYR A 201 -16.39 -28.11 26.41
CA TYR A 201 -17.57 -27.25 26.37
C TYR A 201 -17.22 -25.78 26.66
N HIS A 202 -16.51 -25.49 27.76
CA HIS A 202 -16.18 -24.11 28.13
C HIS A 202 -15.21 -23.45 27.16
N LEU A 203 -14.17 -24.16 26.71
CA LEU A 203 -13.23 -23.63 25.73
C LEU A 203 -13.94 -23.22 24.45
N LYS A 204 -14.87 -24.06 23.95
CA LYS A 204 -15.66 -23.76 22.75
C LYS A 204 -16.51 -22.50 22.92
N ILE A 205 -17.22 -22.37 24.04
CA ILE A 205 -18.11 -21.22 24.28
C ILE A 205 -17.31 -19.92 24.43
N LEU A 206 -16.21 -19.94 25.18
CA LEU A 206 -15.39 -18.74 25.39
C LEU A 206 -14.67 -18.31 24.09
N ASP A 207 -14.19 -19.26 23.30
CA ASP A 207 -13.59 -18.97 21.99
C ASP A 207 -14.61 -18.40 21.00
N GLN A 208 -15.84 -18.93 20.98
CA GLN A 208 -16.94 -18.37 20.18
C GLN A 208 -17.30 -16.94 20.60
N ALA A 209 -17.34 -16.65 21.91
CA ALA A 209 -17.61 -15.31 22.40
C ALA A 209 -16.53 -14.31 21.96
N VAL A 210 -15.25 -14.68 22.06
CA VAL A 210 -14.13 -13.85 21.60
C VAL A 210 -14.14 -13.68 20.08
N THR A 211 -14.42 -14.75 19.33
CA THR A 211 -14.54 -14.68 17.87
C THR A 211 -15.66 -13.72 17.47
N SER A 212 -16.82 -13.80 18.12
CA SER A 212 -17.93 -12.86 17.88
C SER A 212 -17.55 -11.41 18.20
N ASP A 213 -16.75 -11.16 19.24
CA ASP A 213 -16.22 -9.82 19.52
C ASP A 213 -15.32 -9.30 18.38
N ILE A 214 -14.41 -10.14 17.88
CA ILE A 214 -13.51 -9.82 16.76
C ILE A 214 -14.32 -9.47 15.50
N GLU A 215 -15.37 -10.25 15.21
CA GLU A 215 -16.27 -10.05 14.07
C GLU A 215 -17.10 -8.77 14.17
N ARG A 216 -17.67 -8.49 15.34
CA ARG A 216 -18.37 -7.22 15.60
C ARG A 216 -17.44 -6.03 15.43
N LYS A 217 -16.13 -6.23 15.63
CA LYS A 217 -15.10 -5.24 15.36
C LYS A 217 -14.61 -5.18 13.92
N GLY A 218 -15.20 -5.95 13.02
CA GLY A 218 -14.90 -5.88 11.60
C GLY A 218 -13.71 -6.72 11.17
N TYR A 219 -13.36 -7.77 11.93
CA TYR A 219 -12.22 -8.64 11.65
C TYR A 219 -12.58 -10.13 11.75
N HIS A 220 -11.73 -10.98 11.19
CA HIS A 220 -11.74 -12.43 11.42
C HIS A 220 -10.30 -12.93 11.61
N VAL A 221 -10.12 -14.00 12.38
CA VAL A 221 -8.85 -14.73 12.48
C VAL A 221 -9.12 -16.17 12.08
N ALA A 222 -8.59 -16.58 10.93
CA ALA A 222 -8.94 -17.88 10.34
C ALA A 222 -8.42 -19.10 11.14
N ASP A 223 -7.47 -18.92 12.07
CA ASP A 223 -6.99 -19.96 12.99
C ASP A 223 -7.15 -19.52 14.46
N SER A 224 -8.31 -18.93 14.80
CA SER A 224 -8.59 -18.63 16.22
C SER A 224 -8.65 -19.91 17.03
N LYS A 225 -7.95 -19.91 18.16
CA LYS A 225 -7.89 -21.02 19.10
C LYS A 225 -7.96 -20.50 20.53
N PRO A 226 -8.45 -21.30 21.49
CA PRO A 226 -8.42 -20.96 22.91
C PRO A 226 -7.03 -20.53 23.43
N GLU A 227 -5.95 -21.12 22.92
CA GLU A 227 -4.57 -20.77 23.27
C GLU A 227 -4.20 -19.31 22.91
N HIS A 228 -4.98 -18.67 22.02
CA HIS A 228 -4.77 -17.30 21.58
C HIS A 228 -5.48 -16.26 22.46
N ILE A 229 -6.19 -16.69 23.50
CA ILE A 229 -6.94 -15.82 24.41
C ILE A 229 -6.18 -15.73 25.73
N ILE A 230 -5.57 -14.59 26.00
CA ILE A 230 -4.74 -14.33 27.19
C ILE A 230 -5.51 -13.54 28.24
N ILE A 231 -5.52 -14.04 29.46
CA ILE A 231 -5.98 -13.30 30.64
C ILE A 231 -4.75 -12.75 31.37
N SER A 232 -4.76 -11.46 31.68
CA SER A 232 -3.66 -10.81 32.39
C SER A 232 -3.44 -11.41 33.78
N ARG A 233 -2.19 -11.39 34.26
CA ARG A 233 -1.80 -11.89 35.58
C ARG A 233 -2.66 -11.37 36.75
N GLU A 234 -3.00 -10.09 36.76
CA GLU A 234 -3.87 -9.48 37.78
C GLU A 234 -5.24 -10.20 37.87
N ASN A 235 -5.82 -10.52 36.72
CA ASN A 235 -7.11 -11.20 36.66
C ASN A 235 -6.98 -12.70 37.00
N ILE A 236 -5.86 -13.33 36.66
CA ILE A 236 -5.57 -14.72 37.06
C ILE A 236 -5.48 -14.83 38.57
N GLU A 237 -4.77 -13.90 39.24
CA GLU A 237 -4.71 -13.88 40.70
C GLU A 237 -6.11 -13.73 41.32
N ARG A 238 -7.02 -13.01 40.67
CA ARG A 238 -8.42 -12.89 41.11
C ARG A 238 -9.23 -14.17 40.88
N ILE A 239 -9.03 -14.86 39.74
CA ILE A 239 -9.60 -16.19 39.48
C ILE A 239 -9.12 -17.17 40.56
N MET A 240 -7.83 -17.21 40.87
CA MET A 240 -7.31 -18.13 41.89
C MET A 240 -7.85 -17.80 43.31
N LYS A 241 -8.04 -16.52 43.61
CA LYS A 241 -8.65 -16.08 44.88
C LYS A 241 -10.13 -16.41 44.99
N SER A 242 -10.90 -16.40 43.90
CA SER A 242 -12.34 -16.72 43.94
C SER A 242 -12.59 -18.19 44.28
N GLY A 243 -11.70 -19.10 43.85
CA GLY A 243 -11.73 -20.51 44.25
C GLY A 243 -11.48 -20.74 45.75
N ARG A 244 -10.59 -19.95 46.37
CA ARG A 244 -10.22 -20.12 47.79
C ARG A 244 -11.25 -19.58 48.79
N LYS A 245 -12.13 -18.67 48.37
CA LYS A 245 -13.11 -18.01 49.25
C LYS A 245 -14.48 -18.71 49.31
N SER A 246 -14.69 -19.77 48.54
CA SER A 246 -15.98 -20.43 48.44
C SER A 246 -16.07 -21.62 49.40
N SER A 247 -17.13 -21.69 50.19
CA SER A 247 -17.55 -22.89 50.93
C SER A 247 -18.30 -23.91 50.04
N GLY A 248 -18.53 -23.59 48.76
CA GLY A 248 -19.14 -24.46 47.74
C GLY A 248 -18.13 -24.95 46.68
N ASN A 249 -18.60 -25.29 45.47
CA ASN A 249 -17.76 -25.80 44.36
C ASN A 249 -16.79 -24.70 43.84
N PRO A 250 -15.48 -24.76 44.16
CA PRO A 250 -14.51 -23.73 43.81
C PRO A 250 -14.37 -23.52 42.29
N ALA A 251 -14.45 -24.60 41.52
CA ALA A 251 -14.28 -24.57 40.07
C ALA A 251 -15.38 -23.74 39.40
N SER A 252 -16.64 -23.93 39.81
CA SER A 252 -17.78 -23.20 39.25
C SER A 252 -17.61 -21.67 39.39
N ASN A 253 -17.18 -21.18 40.56
CA ASN A 253 -16.94 -19.74 40.77
C ASN A 253 -15.79 -19.19 39.94
N GLN A 254 -14.73 -19.98 39.75
CA GLN A 254 -13.58 -19.60 38.91
C GLN A 254 -14.00 -19.48 37.44
N ILE A 255 -14.79 -20.44 36.97
CA ILE A 255 -15.36 -20.47 35.62
C ILE A 255 -16.28 -19.27 35.43
N SER A 256 -17.26 -19.04 36.32
CA SER A 256 -18.16 -17.88 36.21
C SER A 256 -17.41 -16.54 36.19
N TYR A 257 -16.31 -16.42 36.94
CA TYR A 257 -15.48 -15.21 36.89
C TYR A 257 -14.75 -15.07 35.55
N LEU A 258 -14.24 -16.17 34.98
CA LEU A 258 -13.62 -16.17 33.66
C LEU A 258 -14.60 -15.74 32.57
N TYR A 259 -15.83 -16.27 32.58
CA TYR A 259 -16.91 -15.84 31.67
C TYR A 259 -17.15 -14.33 31.77
N LYS A 260 -17.29 -13.82 32.99
CA LYS A 260 -17.46 -12.37 33.23
C LYS A 260 -16.28 -11.55 32.71
N LEU A 261 -15.05 -12.06 32.76
CA LEU A 261 -13.91 -11.37 32.16
C LEU A 261 -14.03 -11.29 30.64
N ILE A 262 -14.42 -12.39 29.98
CA ILE A 262 -14.63 -12.42 28.53
C ILE A 262 -15.75 -11.47 28.11
N GLU A 263 -16.92 -11.56 28.74
CA GLU A 263 -18.08 -10.68 28.47
C GLU A 263 -17.76 -9.18 28.60
N ASN A 264 -16.85 -8.84 29.52
CA ASN A 264 -16.43 -7.45 29.75
C ASN A 264 -15.20 -7.04 28.91
N GLY A 265 -14.77 -7.83 27.92
CA GLY A 265 -13.61 -7.52 27.08
C GLY A 265 -12.29 -7.49 27.86
N LYS A 266 -12.18 -8.22 28.98
CA LYS A 266 -10.99 -8.26 29.86
C LYS A 266 -10.04 -9.41 29.52
N TYR A 267 -9.85 -9.65 28.24
CA TYR A 267 -8.88 -10.58 27.67
C TYR A 267 -8.01 -9.84 26.65
N SER A 268 -6.94 -10.48 26.19
CA SER A 268 -6.17 -10.06 25.02
C SER A 268 -6.12 -11.17 24.00
N VAL A 269 -6.16 -10.82 22.72
CA VAL A 269 -6.00 -11.78 21.62
C VAL A 269 -4.56 -11.73 21.14
N ILE A 270 -3.98 -12.88 20.79
CA ILE A 270 -2.66 -13.03 20.16
C ILE A 270 -2.76 -13.81 18.85
N ASP A 271 -1.62 -13.95 18.17
CA ASP A 271 -1.47 -14.67 16.91
C ASP A 271 -2.31 -14.13 15.74
N TYR A 272 -1.72 -13.19 15.00
CA TYR A 272 -2.42 -12.38 14.00
C TYR A 272 -2.07 -12.76 12.56
N GLU A 273 -1.39 -13.89 12.35
CA GLU A 273 -0.85 -14.25 11.03
C GLU A 273 -1.92 -14.46 9.96
N LEU A 274 -3.16 -14.72 10.38
CA LEU A 274 -4.33 -14.89 9.52
C LEU A 274 -5.46 -13.92 9.88
N LEU A 275 -5.12 -12.76 10.47
CA LEU A 275 -6.05 -11.67 10.73
C LEU A 275 -6.48 -11.03 9.41
N LEU A 276 -7.78 -10.84 9.21
CA LEU A 276 -8.37 -10.22 8.00
C LEU A 276 -9.47 -9.24 8.41
N ARG A 277 -9.75 -8.23 7.57
CA ARG A 277 -10.97 -7.44 7.70
C ARG A 277 -12.17 -8.25 7.22
N THR A 278 -13.35 -8.01 7.79
CA THR A 278 -14.61 -8.46 7.18
C THR A 278 -14.82 -7.78 5.83
N LEU A 279 -15.58 -8.39 4.92
CA LEU A 279 -15.86 -7.79 3.60
C LEU A 279 -16.49 -6.39 3.71
N LYS A 280 -17.44 -6.22 4.65
CA LYS A 280 -18.08 -4.93 4.94
C LYS A 280 -17.06 -3.88 5.37
N HIS A 281 -16.16 -4.25 6.28
CA HIS A 281 -15.14 -3.33 6.78
C HIS A 281 -14.15 -2.95 5.66
N ASP A 282 -13.68 -3.92 4.87
CA ASP A 282 -12.74 -3.67 3.78
C ASP A 282 -13.31 -2.74 2.69
N THR A 283 -14.58 -2.92 2.31
CA THR A 283 -15.27 -2.03 1.36
C THR A 283 -15.31 -0.58 1.88
N LEU A 284 -15.71 -0.38 3.14
CA LEU A 284 -15.81 0.96 3.74
C LEU A 284 -14.45 1.65 3.83
N VAL A 285 -13.40 0.91 4.18
CA VAL A 285 -12.02 1.44 4.21
C VAL A 285 -11.60 1.89 2.80
N LYS A 286 -11.87 1.09 1.76
CA LYS A 286 -11.56 1.44 0.37
C LYS A 286 -12.32 2.68 -0.10
N GLU A 287 -13.61 2.77 0.21
CA GLU A 287 -14.45 3.92 -0.14
C GLU A 287 -13.99 5.21 0.56
N SER A 288 -13.69 5.16 1.86
CA SER A 288 -13.19 6.30 2.63
C SER A 288 -11.86 6.81 2.06
N LYS A 289 -10.93 5.90 1.72
CA LYS A 289 -9.65 6.26 1.12
C LYS A 289 -9.80 6.87 -0.27
N ARG A 290 -10.74 6.39 -1.08
CA ARG A 290 -11.05 6.97 -2.39
C ARG A 290 -11.58 8.40 -2.25
N HIS A 291 -12.51 8.65 -1.33
CA HIS A 291 -13.03 10.00 -1.10
C HIS A 291 -11.91 10.95 -0.67
N SER A 292 -11.08 10.53 0.28
CA SER A 292 -9.92 11.31 0.74
C SER A 292 -8.96 11.63 -0.41
N TYR A 293 -8.69 10.66 -1.28
CA TYR A 293 -7.90 10.87 -2.49
C TYR A 293 -8.49 11.96 -3.39
N LEU A 294 -9.80 11.92 -3.66
CA LEU A 294 -10.45 12.88 -4.55
C LEU A 294 -10.39 14.30 -3.98
N ASP A 295 -10.60 14.46 -2.68
CA ASP A 295 -10.44 15.75 -2.00
C ASP A 295 -8.99 16.25 -2.09
N TYR A 296 -8.01 15.39 -1.80
CA TYR A 296 -6.60 15.76 -1.91
C TYR A 296 -6.18 16.07 -3.35
N GLN A 297 -6.80 15.43 -4.34
CA GLN A 297 -6.51 15.62 -5.75
C GLN A 297 -7.09 16.93 -6.30
N ARG A 298 -8.29 17.31 -5.82
CA ARG A 298 -8.88 18.65 -6.02
C ARG A 298 -7.94 19.72 -5.46
N ASP A 299 -7.49 19.51 -4.23
CA ASP A 299 -6.66 20.48 -3.50
C ASP A 299 -5.14 20.21 -3.68
N ARG A 300 -4.75 19.56 -4.78
CA ARG A 300 -3.36 19.07 -4.98
C ARG A 300 -2.31 20.17 -4.92
N PHE A 301 -2.66 21.39 -5.29
CA PHE A 301 -1.75 22.54 -5.28
C PHE A 301 -1.74 23.28 -3.94
N THR A 302 -2.61 22.90 -3.01
CA THR A 302 -2.61 23.39 -1.63
C THR A 302 -1.56 22.64 -0.83
N ALA A 303 -0.69 23.38 -0.13
CA ALA A 303 0.37 22.79 0.67
C ALA A 303 -0.18 22.12 1.93
N THR A 304 0.28 20.89 2.22
CA THR A 304 0.04 20.18 3.49
C THR A 304 1.35 20.00 4.27
N PRO A 305 1.29 19.63 5.58
CA PRO A 305 2.48 19.32 6.35
C PRO A 305 3.34 18.26 5.65
N LEU A 306 4.62 18.55 5.47
CA LEU A 306 5.54 17.69 4.72
C LEU A 306 6.20 16.68 5.66
N PRO A 307 5.98 15.36 5.49
CA PRO A 307 6.72 14.32 6.22
C PRO A 307 8.23 14.43 6.00
N GLY A 308 9.03 14.09 7.02
CA GLY A 308 10.48 14.28 6.98
C GLY A 308 11.23 13.52 5.86
N HIS A 309 10.63 12.43 5.35
CA HIS A 309 11.15 11.63 4.23
C HIS A 309 10.76 12.16 2.85
N LEU A 310 9.89 13.18 2.77
CA LEU A 310 9.47 13.81 1.52
C LEU A 310 10.16 15.18 1.35
N ARG A 311 10.22 15.62 0.09
CA ARG A 311 10.77 16.92 -0.29
C ARG A 311 9.83 17.58 -1.30
N LYS A 312 9.74 18.91 -1.24
CA LYS A 312 9.13 19.70 -2.31
C LYS A 312 10.20 20.06 -3.32
N MET A 313 9.85 20.02 -4.60
CA MET A 313 10.70 20.53 -5.67
C MET A 313 9.85 21.04 -6.83
N GLU A 314 10.46 21.77 -7.74
CA GLU A 314 9.81 22.27 -8.95
C GLU A 314 10.64 21.89 -10.16
N ILE A 315 9.99 21.37 -11.21
CA ILE A 315 10.62 21.03 -12.49
C ILE A 315 9.72 21.61 -13.58
N HIS A 316 10.27 22.46 -14.45
CA HIS A 316 9.53 23.13 -15.54
C HIS A 316 8.23 23.80 -15.07
N ASP A 317 8.32 24.59 -13.98
CA ASP A 317 7.19 25.28 -13.33
C ASP A 317 6.05 24.37 -12.84
N VAL A 318 6.32 23.06 -12.71
CA VAL A 318 5.41 22.09 -12.10
C VAL A 318 5.90 21.77 -10.70
N PRO A 319 5.10 22.04 -9.66
CA PRO A 319 5.45 21.63 -8.30
C PRO A 319 5.30 20.11 -8.15
N TYR A 320 6.22 19.50 -7.42
CA TYR A 320 6.21 18.07 -7.10
C TYR A 320 6.48 17.83 -5.61
N ILE A 321 5.82 16.79 -5.09
CA ILE A 321 6.24 16.08 -3.89
C ILE A 321 7.14 14.91 -4.32
N TYR A 322 8.40 14.98 -3.92
CA TYR A 322 9.44 13.98 -4.18
C TYR A 322 9.64 13.06 -2.98
N GLY A 323 9.86 11.77 -3.26
CA GLY A 323 10.29 10.80 -2.26
C GLY A 323 10.77 9.49 -2.87
N HIS A 324 11.40 8.67 -2.03
CA HIS A 324 11.83 7.32 -2.39
C HIS A 324 10.66 6.34 -2.35
N THR A 325 10.68 5.37 -3.26
CA THR A 325 9.75 4.23 -3.21
C THR A 325 10.48 3.02 -2.62
N GLU A 326 10.54 2.97 -1.28
CA GLU A 326 11.31 1.95 -0.53
C GLU A 326 11.02 0.50 -0.98
N SER A 327 9.79 0.24 -1.41
CA SER A 327 9.31 -1.06 -1.91
C SER A 327 9.95 -1.56 -3.19
N THR A 328 10.49 -0.64 -3.99
CA THR A 328 11.02 -0.90 -5.33
C THR A 328 12.39 -0.31 -5.53
N GLY A 329 12.88 0.50 -4.58
CA GLY A 329 14.12 1.26 -4.63
C GLY A 329 14.09 2.45 -5.61
N GLY A 330 12.91 2.76 -6.18
CA GLY A 330 12.73 3.79 -7.20
C GLY A 330 12.51 5.17 -6.60
N LYS A 331 12.09 6.10 -7.47
CA LYS A 331 11.83 7.50 -7.10
C LYS A 331 10.47 7.93 -7.63
N LEU A 332 9.75 8.72 -6.85
CA LEU A 332 8.42 9.19 -7.19
C LEU A 332 8.34 10.72 -7.08
N TRP A 333 7.73 11.33 -8.09
CA TRP A 333 7.37 12.74 -8.14
C TRP A 333 5.86 12.84 -8.31
N VAL A 334 5.15 13.30 -7.28
CA VAL A 334 3.70 13.51 -7.32
C VAL A 334 3.39 14.96 -7.63
N VAL A 335 2.61 15.22 -8.68
CA VAL A 335 2.27 16.56 -9.15
C VAL A 335 1.44 17.30 -8.11
N GLY A 336 1.95 18.43 -7.64
CA GLY A 336 1.30 19.31 -6.66
C GLY A 336 2.16 19.61 -5.43
N ASN A 337 1.53 20.26 -4.45
CA ASN A 337 2.08 20.64 -3.15
C ASN A 337 1.50 19.83 -1.98
N ASN A 338 0.52 18.95 -2.25
CA ASN A 338 -0.14 18.15 -1.23
C ASN A 338 0.59 16.82 -1.00
N ALA A 339 1.31 16.71 0.12
CA ALA A 339 2.07 15.53 0.51
C ALA A 339 1.20 14.30 0.80
N LEU A 340 -0.09 14.47 1.11
CA LEU A 340 -1.02 13.37 1.40
C LEU A 340 -1.35 12.54 0.15
N LEU A 341 -1.06 13.05 -1.05
CA LEU A 341 -1.21 12.32 -2.30
C LEU A 341 -0.09 11.29 -2.54
N PHE A 342 1.05 11.42 -1.85
CA PHE A 342 2.25 10.62 -2.14
C PHE A 342 1.97 9.11 -2.11
N ASP A 343 1.32 8.66 -1.04
CA ASP A 343 1.05 7.24 -0.78
C ASP A 343 0.11 6.58 -1.80
N TYR A 344 -0.72 7.36 -2.50
CA TYR A 344 -1.66 6.87 -3.51
C TYR A 344 -0.97 6.51 -4.83
N PHE A 345 0.18 7.14 -5.12
CA PHE A 345 0.90 6.98 -6.38
C PHE A 345 2.16 6.12 -6.28
N LEU A 346 2.49 5.68 -5.06
CA LEU A 346 3.51 4.66 -4.87
C LEU A 346 3.23 3.49 -5.85
N PRO A 347 4.27 2.93 -6.52
CA PRO A 347 4.17 1.96 -7.65
C PRO A 347 3.41 0.67 -7.31
N GLU A 348 2.93 0.61 -6.12
CA GLU A 348 2.64 -0.53 -5.32
C GLU A 348 1.17 -0.50 -4.89
N ARG A 349 0.53 0.62 -5.16
CA ARG A 349 -0.91 0.71 -5.26
C ARG A 349 -1.43 0.26 -6.62
N TRP A 350 -0.59 0.24 -7.68
CA TRP A 350 -1.07 0.14 -9.07
C TRP A 350 -0.25 -0.72 -10.07
N ARG A 351 1.05 -0.98 -9.89
CA ARG A 351 1.84 -1.69 -10.94
C ARG A 351 1.52 -3.19 -11.07
N LYS A 352 0.92 -3.77 -10.02
CA LYS A 352 0.58 -5.20 -9.95
C LYS A 352 -0.93 -5.45 -9.83
N THR A 353 -1.74 -4.40 -9.91
CA THR A 353 -3.18 -4.56 -10.03
C THR A 353 -3.52 -5.03 -11.44
N PRO A 354 -4.60 -5.80 -11.64
CA PRO A 354 -5.07 -6.15 -12.97
C PRO A 354 -5.15 -4.88 -13.81
N SER A 355 -4.55 -4.93 -15.00
CA SER A 355 -4.52 -3.81 -15.91
C SER A 355 -5.07 -4.23 -17.26
N ILE A 356 -5.75 -3.29 -17.89
CA ILE A 356 -6.35 -3.46 -19.21
C ILE A 356 -5.54 -2.57 -20.14
N GLY A 357 -4.97 -3.16 -21.18
CA GLY A 357 -4.36 -2.38 -22.25
C GLY A 357 -5.42 -1.51 -22.91
N LEU A 358 -5.16 -0.20 -22.99
CA LEU A 358 -6.02 0.69 -23.76
C LEU A 358 -5.61 0.60 -25.23
N SER A 359 -6.60 0.48 -26.12
CA SER A 359 -6.37 0.19 -27.53
C SER A 359 -5.57 1.29 -28.26
N GLY A 360 -4.84 0.91 -29.33
CA GLY A 360 -4.22 1.84 -30.28
C GLY A 360 -2.71 2.12 -30.15
N LYS A 361 -2.08 1.94 -28.97
CA LYS A 361 -0.63 2.12 -28.80
C LYS A 361 -0.05 1.08 -27.84
N LYS A 362 1.15 0.56 -28.14
CA LYS A 362 1.87 -0.33 -27.23
C LYS A 362 2.14 0.45 -25.92
N GLU A 363 1.88 -0.21 -24.79
CA GLU A 363 2.26 0.21 -23.42
C GLU A 363 1.43 1.28 -22.68
N THR A 364 0.17 1.54 -23.04
CA THR A 364 -0.75 2.32 -22.18
C THR A 364 -1.76 1.42 -21.47
N PHE A 365 -1.81 1.52 -20.14
CA PHE A 365 -2.59 0.61 -19.30
C PHE A 365 -3.54 1.37 -18.38
N TYR A 366 -4.79 0.95 -18.36
CA TYR A 366 -5.76 1.32 -17.33
C TYR A 366 -5.67 0.35 -16.15
N THR A 367 -5.78 0.86 -14.93
CA THR A 367 -5.90 0.03 -13.74
C THR A 367 -6.70 0.73 -12.65
N ILE A 368 -7.25 -0.07 -11.73
CA ILE A 368 -7.85 0.42 -10.48
C ILE A 368 -6.89 0.08 -9.35
N THR A 369 -6.45 1.09 -8.61
CA THR A 369 -5.59 0.91 -7.45
C THR A 369 -6.34 0.26 -6.30
N LYS A 370 -5.61 -0.15 -5.26
CA LYS A 370 -6.22 -0.75 -4.07
C LYS A 370 -7.07 0.18 -3.24
N ASP A 371 -6.78 1.46 -3.31
CA ASP A 371 -7.59 2.49 -2.69
C ASP A 371 -8.74 2.90 -3.61
N ASN A 372 -9.09 2.01 -4.56
CA ASN A 372 -10.14 2.18 -5.56
C ASN A 372 -9.96 3.47 -6.38
N VAL A 373 -8.72 3.79 -6.78
CA VAL A 373 -8.43 4.97 -7.63
C VAL A 373 -8.24 4.51 -9.07
N HIS A 374 -8.90 5.15 -10.01
CA HIS A 374 -8.74 4.83 -11.43
C HIS A 374 -7.54 5.59 -12.01
N LEU A 375 -6.56 4.85 -12.51
CA LEU A 375 -5.35 5.41 -13.09
C LEU A 375 -5.14 4.88 -14.51
N VAL A 376 -4.44 5.69 -15.30
CA VAL A 376 -3.83 5.27 -16.55
C VAL A 376 -2.33 5.46 -16.40
N TRP A 377 -1.53 4.44 -16.68
CA TRP A 377 -0.08 4.54 -16.64
C TRP A 377 0.54 4.06 -17.95
N ARG A 378 1.72 4.59 -18.25
CA ARG A 378 2.51 4.19 -19.42
C ARG A 378 4.00 4.39 -19.19
N THR A 379 4.82 3.58 -19.84
CA THR A 379 6.26 3.84 -19.91
C THR A 379 6.51 5.07 -20.78
N SER A 380 7.40 5.95 -20.35
CA SER A 380 7.86 7.07 -21.15
C SER A 380 8.89 6.59 -22.16
N ARG A 381 8.72 7.04 -23.40
CA ARG A 381 9.58 6.71 -24.55
C ARG A 381 10.72 7.71 -24.75
N VAL A 382 11.05 8.44 -23.69
CA VAL A 382 12.12 9.44 -23.72
C VAL A 382 13.46 8.78 -24.09
N GLY A 383 14.09 9.30 -25.14
CA GLY A 383 15.32 8.76 -25.67
C GLY A 383 15.17 7.70 -26.76
N GLU A 384 13.93 7.36 -27.14
CA GLU A 384 13.66 6.62 -28.37
C GLU A 384 13.72 7.56 -29.58
N LEU A 385 14.15 7.02 -30.73
CA LEU A 385 14.20 7.75 -32.00
C LEU A 385 13.80 6.78 -33.13
N PRO A 386 12.55 6.83 -33.62
CA PRO A 386 12.09 5.93 -34.67
C PRO A 386 12.91 6.07 -35.96
N GLU A 387 13.33 4.95 -36.55
CA GLU A 387 14.04 4.90 -37.83
C GLU A 387 13.07 5.04 -39.01
N LYS A 388 13.57 5.29 -40.22
CA LYS A 388 12.73 5.56 -41.41
C LYS A 388 11.76 4.42 -41.76
N ASP A 389 12.10 3.19 -41.40
CA ASP A 389 11.31 2.01 -41.69
C ASP A 389 10.27 1.73 -40.58
N ASP A 390 10.28 2.49 -39.48
CA ASP A 390 9.31 2.37 -38.41
C ASP A 390 7.97 3.04 -38.79
N GLU A 391 6.85 2.40 -38.45
CA GLU A 391 5.49 2.95 -38.65
C GLU A 391 5.29 4.31 -37.96
N GLU A 392 6.06 4.57 -36.90
CA GLU A 392 6.00 5.79 -36.11
C GLU A 392 6.96 6.89 -36.59
N TYR A 393 7.71 6.66 -37.68
CA TYR A 393 8.61 7.66 -38.22
C TYR A 393 7.86 8.93 -38.67
N ASP A 394 8.35 10.08 -38.20
CA ASP A 394 7.92 11.38 -38.69
C ASP A 394 9.10 12.37 -38.66
N PRO A 395 9.30 13.20 -39.70
CA PRO A 395 10.36 14.22 -39.71
C PRO A 395 10.33 15.18 -38.51
N LEU A 396 9.16 15.44 -37.92
CA LEU A 396 9.03 16.26 -36.72
C LEU A 396 9.56 15.55 -35.48
N ILE A 397 9.38 14.22 -35.36
CA ILE A 397 9.97 13.44 -34.27
C ILE A 397 11.49 13.44 -34.39
N GLN A 398 12.02 13.29 -35.61
CA GLN A 398 13.46 13.43 -35.86
C GLN A 398 13.97 14.83 -35.46
N LYS A 399 13.22 15.88 -35.75
CA LYS A 399 13.60 17.26 -35.43
C LYS A 399 13.51 17.61 -33.95
N PHE A 400 12.47 17.18 -33.24
CA PHE A 400 12.15 17.66 -31.89
C PHE A 400 12.34 16.62 -30.78
N GLY A 401 12.37 15.33 -31.13
CA GLY A 401 12.45 14.20 -30.20
C GLY A 401 11.15 13.94 -29.47
N ILE A 402 11.15 12.88 -28.65
CA ILE A 402 10.02 12.54 -27.77
C ILE A 402 10.17 13.29 -26.45
N ASN A 403 9.08 13.92 -25.99
CA ASN A 403 9.09 14.66 -24.74
C ASN A 403 9.41 13.77 -23.52
N SER A 404 10.14 14.34 -22.56
CA SER A 404 10.37 13.72 -21.25
C SER A 404 9.06 13.68 -20.44
N PRO A 405 8.91 12.78 -19.46
CA PRO A 405 7.71 12.73 -18.62
C PRO A 405 7.48 14.02 -17.83
N PHE A 406 8.56 14.77 -17.54
CA PHE A 406 8.50 16.07 -16.88
C PHE A 406 7.99 17.17 -17.82
N GLU A 407 8.44 17.18 -19.08
CA GLU A 407 7.94 18.10 -20.11
C GLU A 407 6.47 17.84 -20.41
N GLU A 408 6.07 16.58 -20.54
CA GLU A 408 4.67 16.22 -20.71
C GLU A 408 3.77 16.74 -19.59
N SER A 409 4.23 16.62 -18.34
CA SER A 409 3.53 17.15 -17.17
C SER A 409 3.41 18.67 -17.22
N ALA A 410 4.48 19.36 -17.66
CA ALA A 410 4.48 20.81 -17.81
C ALA A 410 3.53 21.28 -18.91
N ILE A 411 3.56 20.62 -20.08
CA ILE A 411 2.66 20.89 -21.20
C ILE A 411 1.20 20.70 -20.77
N ALA A 412 0.87 19.56 -20.14
CA ALA A 412 -0.50 19.29 -19.70
C ALA A 412 -1.00 20.36 -18.71
N LEU A 413 -0.15 20.80 -17.78
CA LEU A 413 -0.48 21.85 -16.82
C LEU A 413 -0.66 23.22 -17.51
N GLU A 414 0.25 23.59 -18.41
CA GLU A 414 0.20 24.87 -19.13
C GLU A 414 -1.04 24.96 -20.05
N LEU A 415 -1.33 23.91 -20.83
CA LEU A 415 -2.53 23.82 -21.64
C LEU A 415 -3.82 23.91 -20.81
N THR A 416 -3.84 23.28 -19.63
CA THR A 416 -4.98 23.39 -18.69
C THR A 416 -5.15 24.83 -18.21
N LYS A 417 -4.07 25.56 -17.90
CA LYS A 417 -4.11 26.99 -17.54
C LYS A 417 -4.69 27.83 -18.69
N LEU A 418 -4.37 27.47 -19.93
CA LEU A 418 -4.91 28.07 -21.16
C LEU A 418 -6.33 27.59 -21.53
N LYS A 419 -7.02 26.85 -20.63
CA LYS A 419 -8.38 26.32 -20.82
C LYS A 419 -8.51 25.34 -21.99
N ILE A 420 -7.42 24.68 -22.38
CA ILE A 420 -7.44 23.54 -23.30
C ILE A 420 -7.58 22.26 -22.46
N PRO A 421 -8.68 21.49 -22.58
CA PRO A 421 -8.92 20.33 -21.73
C PRO A 421 -7.87 19.24 -21.91
N CYS A 422 -7.26 18.82 -20.80
CA CYS A 422 -6.18 17.84 -20.77
C CYS A 422 -6.42 16.79 -19.67
N ALA A 423 -6.07 15.53 -19.94
CA ALA A 423 -6.03 14.50 -18.91
C ALA A 423 -4.93 14.83 -17.90
N TYR A 424 -5.24 14.68 -16.61
CA TYR A 424 -4.35 15.11 -15.55
C TYR A 424 -3.17 14.16 -15.39
N VAL A 425 -1.95 14.67 -15.56
CA VAL A 425 -0.74 14.00 -15.06
C VAL A 425 -0.74 14.09 -13.54
N ARG A 426 -0.57 12.95 -12.88
CA ARG A 426 -0.66 12.81 -11.42
C ARG A 426 0.70 12.60 -10.78
N ALA A 427 1.52 11.76 -11.39
CA ALA A 427 2.83 11.44 -10.87
C ALA A 427 3.74 10.88 -11.95
N ILE A 428 5.04 10.91 -11.67
CA ILE A 428 6.10 10.31 -12.47
C ILE A 428 6.86 9.36 -11.55
N TYR A 429 7.06 8.12 -11.98
CA TYR A 429 7.80 7.12 -11.24
C TYR A 429 9.02 6.68 -12.04
N LYS A 430 10.22 6.78 -11.46
CA LYS A 430 11.47 6.26 -12.03
C LYS A 430 11.79 4.90 -11.42
N THR A 431 12.10 3.91 -12.26
CA THR A 431 12.51 2.58 -11.81
C THR A 431 13.88 2.58 -11.15
N ALA A 432 14.07 1.73 -10.14
CA ALA A 432 15.39 1.46 -9.57
C ALA A 432 16.26 0.60 -10.48
N SER A 433 15.63 -0.33 -11.20
CA SER A 433 16.31 -1.19 -12.16
C SER A 433 16.83 -0.37 -13.32
N TYR A 434 17.96 -0.82 -13.86
CA TYR A 434 18.44 -0.38 -15.14
C TYR A 434 17.47 -0.83 -16.24
N LYS A 435 17.25 0.03 -17.24
CA LYS A 435 16.56 -0.36 -18.45
C LYS A 435 17.51 -1.17 -19.35
N MET A 436 16.95 -2.05 -20.18
CA MET A 436 17.75 -2.91 -21.06
C MET A 436 18.02 -2.24 -22.40
N GLU A 437 17.10 -1.36 -22.81
CA GLU A 437 17.09 -0.67 -24.08
C GLU A 437 18.06 0.51 -24.07
N MET A 438 18.77 0.73 -25.18
CA MET A 438 19.64 1.89 -25.32
C MET A 438 18.82 3.14 -25.64
N SER A 439 19.26 4.30 -25.13
CA SER A 439 18.74 5.59 -25.58
C SER A 439 19.53 6.12 -26.76
N PHE A 440 18.86 6.22 -27.90
CA PHE A 440 19.42 6.76 -29.14
C PHE A 440 19.31 8.29 -29.20
N ASP A 441 18.23 8.87 -28.67
CA ASP A 441 18.07 10.33 -28.60
C ASP A 441 18.55 10.88 -27.25
N GLN A 442 19.68 11.59 -27.28
CA GLN A 442 20.30 12.15 -26.08
C GLN A 442 19.82 13.57 -25.72
N ARG A 443 19.07 14.24 -26.61
CA ARG A 443 18.73 15.66 -26.47
C ARG A 443 18.03 16.00 -25.16
N ARG A 444 17.12 15.14 -24.69
CA ARG A 444 16.39 15.37 -23.43
C ARG A 444 17.24 15.11 -22.19
N TYR A 445 18.13 14.11 -22.23
CA TYR A 445 19.08 13.88 -21.15
C TYR A 445 20.04 15.08 -21.02
N GLU A 446 20.50 15.62 -22.16
CA GLU A 446 21.34 16.82 -22.19
C GLU A 446 20.61 18.07 -21.71
N SER A 447 19.37 18.32 -22.15
CA SER A 447 18.61 19.52 -21.76
C SER A 447 18.20 19.49 -20.28
N HIS A 448 18.04 18.31 -19.68
CA HIS A 448 17.67 18.13 -18.28
C HIS A 448 18.86 17.88 -17.35
N LYS A 449 20.10 17.82 -17.87
CA LYS A 449 21.29 17.43 -17.08
C LYS A 449 21.57 18.29 -15.85
N ASN A 450 21.12 19.55 -15.87
CA ASN A 450 21.31 20.52 -14.81
C ASN A 450 20.10 20.63 -13.87
N ILE A 451 19.06 19.81 -14.07
CA ILE A 451 17.90 19.74 -13.18
C ILE A 451 18.15 18.58 -12.23
N PHE A 452 18.41 18.88 -10.97
CA PHE A 452 18.79 17.89 -9.97
C PHE A 452 17.64 17.51 -9.06
N ASP A 453 17.58 16.24 -8.70
CA ASP A 453 16.76 15.76 -7.60
C ASP A 453 17.37 16.19 -6.24
N PRO A 454 16.63 16.05 -5.12
CA PRO A 454 17.13 16.42 -3.79
C PRO A 454 18.37 15.66 -3.30
N GLU A 455 18.85 14.66 -4.04
CA GLU A 455 20.09 13.92 -3.76
C GLU A 455 21.24 14.35 -4.68
N GLY A 456 21.06 15.40 -5.47
CA GLY A 456 22.08 15.95 -6.37
C GLY A 456 22.29 15.13 -7.64
N ARG A 457 21.37 14.25 -8.02
CA ARG A 457 21.43 13.49 -9.28
C ARG A 457 20.50 14.11 -10.32
N PRO A 458 20.83 14.07 -11.63
CA PRO A 458 19.92 14.55 -12.66
C PRO A 458 18.55 13.86 -12.56
N VAL A 459 17.47 14.63 -12.73
CA VAL A 459 16.08 14.10 -12.64
C VAL A 459 15.77 13.12 -13.75
N LEU A 460 16.44 13.27 -14.90
CA LEU A 460 16.36 12.39 -16.05
C LEU A 460 17.72 11.69 -16.22
N GLN A 461 17.72 10.36 -16.26
CA GLN A 461 18.90 9.50 -16.30
C GLN A 461 18.67 8.43 -17.35
N GLU A 462 19.65 8.26 -18.25
CA GLU A 462 19.50 7.46 -19.46
C GLU A 462 19.34 5.97 -19.16
N GLU A 463 19.85 5.49 -18.03
CA GLU A 463 19.91 4.09 -17.71
C GLU A 463 18.64 3.58 -17.01
N HIS A 464 17.60 4.41 -16.86
CA HIS A 464 16.39 4.07 -16.13
C HIS A 464 15.10 4.35 -16.90
N ASN A 465 14.08 3.54 -16.64
CA ASN A 465 12.74 3.75 -17.17
C ASN A 465 11.94 4.71 -16.30
N TYR A 466 11.10 5.52 -16.95
CA TYR A 466 10.15 6.41 -16.30
C TYR A 466 8.75 5.99 -16.67
N ILE A 467 7.85 5.97 -15.69
CA ILE A 467 6.44 5.66 -15.86
C ILE A 467 5.64 6.90 -15.53
N LEU A 468 4.83 7.33 -16.49
CA LEU A 468 3.91 8.45 -16.32
C LEU A 468 2.58 7.90 -15.79
N ILE A 469 2.09 8.49 -14.69
CA ILE A 469 0.82 8.13 -14.06
C ILE A 469 -0.15 9.28 -14.27
N ARG A 470 -1.31 8.97 -14.86
CA ARG A 470 -2.40 9.89 -15.17
C ARG A 470 -3.68 9.46 -14.48
N GLY A 471 -4.58 10.42 -14.24
CA GLY A 471 -5.94 10.10 -13.83
C GLY A 471 -6.71 9.47 -14.98
N TYR A 472 -7.53 8.45 -14.70
CA TYR A 472 -8.51 7.98 -15.66
C TYR A 472 -9.56 9.07 -15.86
N TYR A 473 -9.63 9.65 -17.06
CA TYR A 473 -10.53 10.78 -17.31
C TYR A 473 -11.98 10.30 -17.38
N ASN A 474 -12.69 10.45 -16.26
CA ASN A 474 -14.11 10.14 -16.06
C ASN A 474 -14.90 11.38 -15.62
N GLY A 475 -14.37 12.56 -15.97
CA GLY A 475 -14.86 13.88 -15.59
C GLY A 475 -13.77 14.76 -14.96
N PRO A 476 -14.02 16.07 -14.79
CA PRO A 476 -13.13 16.96 -14.04
C PRO A 476 -13.03 16.55 -12.56
N ASP A 477 -11.86 16.73 -11.95
CA ASP A 477 -11.61 16.34 -10.54
C ASP A 477 -12.63 16.91 -9.55
N GLU A 478 -12.99 18.18 -9.72
CA GLU A 478 -13.97 18.87 -8.87
C GLU A 478 -15.36 18.23 -8.94
N TRP A 479 -15.74 17.74 -10.13
CA TRP A 479 -17.02 17.06 -10.32
C TRP A 479 -16.98 15.65 -9.74
N VAL A 480 -15.91 14.89 -10.05
CA VAL A 480 -15.73 13.52 -9.54
C VAL A 480 -15.69 13.50 -8.00
N ALA A 481 -15.04 14.48 -7.37
CA ALA A 481 -14.96 14.58 -5.91
C ALA A 481 -16.31 14.82 -5.22
N ARG A 482 -17.31 15.36 -5.94
CA ARG A 482 -18.64 15.67 -5.40
C ARG A 482 -19.68 14.60 -5.73
N GLN A 483 -19.33 13.63 -6.58
CA GLN A 483 -20.27 12.67 -7.13
C GLN A 483 -20.29 11.37 -6.32
N SER A 484 -21.47 11.00 -5.83
CA SER A 484 -21.72 9.71 -5.16
C SER A 484 -22.29 8.63 -6.09
N GLY A 485 -22.68 9.01 -7.31
CA GLY A 485 -23.24 8.13 -8.35
C GLY A 485 -22.20 7.65 -9.39
N PRO A 486 -22.66 6.95 -10.45
CA PRO A 486 -21.80 6.53 -11.54
C PRO A 486 -21.08 7.72 -12.19
N LEU A 487 -19.81 7.49 -12.54
CA LEU A 487 -18.93 8.47 -13.18
C LEU A 487 -19.01 8.34 -14.70
N TYR A 488 -18.56 9.36 -15.42
CA TYR A 488 -18.57 9.32 -16.87
C TYR A 488 -17.70 8.18 -17.42
N LYS A 489 -18.19 7.55 -18.49
CA LYS A 489 -17.42 6.54 -19.20
C LYS A 489 -16.47 7.24 -20.18
N ARG A 490 -15.18 6.91 -20.08
CA ARG A 490 -14.15 7.33 -21.04
C ARG A 490 -14.30 6.56 -22.35
N ILE A 491 -14.10 7.24 -23.47
CA ILE A 491 -13.92 6.61 -24.79
C ILE A 491 -12.92 7.44 -25.62
N SER A 492 -11.99 6.80 -26.36
CA SER A 492 -11.14 7.54 -27.31
C SER A 492 -11.96 7.98 -28.54
N LEU A 493 -11.48 8.96 -29.32
CA LEU A 493 -12.19 9.28 -30.58
C LEU A 493 -12.13 8.10 -31.56
N ALA A 494 -11.06 7.30 -31.58
CA ALA A 494 -10.98 6.14 -32.47
C ALA A 494 -11.96 5.05 -32.03
N GLU A 495 -12.05 4.79 -30.71
CA GLU A 495 -13.04 3.88 -30.13
C GLU A 495 -14.46 4.36 -30.42
N ALA A 496 -14.74 5.67 -30.28
CA ALA A 496 -16.06 6.23 -30.58
C ALA A 496 -16.48 6.03 -32.04
N VAL A 497 -15.53 6.10 -32.98
CA VAL A 497 -15.77 5.76 -34.39
C VAL A 497 -16.00 4.26 -34.55
N ALA A 498 -15.13 3.42 -33.98
CA ALA A 498 -15.23 1.96 -34.08
C ALA A 498 -16.53 1.40 -33.50
N THR A 499 -17.07 2.04 -32.45
CA THR A 499 -18.34 1.64 -31.81
C THR A 499 -19.56 2.37 -32.37
N GLY A 500 -19.42 3.20 -33.42
CA GLY A 500 -20.52 3.92 -34.06
C GLY A 500 -21.15 5.04 -33.20
N ILE A 501 -20.47 5.49 -32.13
CA ILE A 501 -20.92 6.60 -31.29
C ILE A 501 -20.70 7.95 -31.99
N LEU A 502 -19.64 8.04 -32.80
CA LEU A 502 -19.36 9.18 -33.67
C LEU A 502 -19.02 8.73 -35.08
N GLU A 503 -19.38 9.55 -36.05
CA GLU A 503 -18.92 9.38 -37.43
C GLU A 503 -17.45 9.81 -37.57
N MET A 504 -16.74 9.22 -38.53
CA MET A 504 -15.33 9.52 -38.80
C MET A 504 -15.11 11.01 -39.08
N ASP A 505 -15.90 11.61 -39.96
CA ASP A 505 -15.76 13.03 -40.35
C ASP A 505 -15.93 13.98 -39.17
N LYS A 506 -16.87 13.69 -38.26
CA LYS A 506 -17.06 14.45 -37.03
C LYS A 506 -15.86 14.33 -36.11
N SER A 507 -15.29 13.13 -35.99
CA SER A 507 -14.10 12.89 -35.16
C SER A 507 -12.85 13.57 -35.71
N LEU A 508 -12.66 13.56 -37.03
CA LEU A 508 -11.58 14.31 -37.69
C LEU A 508 -11.74 15.82 -37.51
N LEU A 509 -12.95 16.36 -37.60
CA LEU A 509 -13.21 17.77 -37.34
C LEU A 509 -12.88 18.16 -35.88
N LEU A 510 -13.20 17.29 -34.91
CA LEU A 510 -12.84 17.50 -33.51
C LEU A 510 -11.32 17.49 -33.31
N LEU A 511 -10.60 16.55 -33.94
CA LEU A 511 -9.15 16.49 -33.92
C LEU A 511 -8.51 17.77 -34.47
N GLU A 512 -8.95 18.23 -35.64
CA GLU A 512 -8.42 19.45 -36.26
C GLU A 512 -8.72 20.70 -35.42
N LYS A 513 -9.90 20.79 -34.80
CA LYS A 513 -10.20 21.86 -33.84
C LYS A 513 -9.22 21.89 -32.67
N VAL A 514 -8.80 20.73 -32.16
CA VAL A 514 -7.80 20.65 -31.09
C VAL A 514 -6.42 21.09 -31.59
N LYS A 515 -6.00 20.66 -32.78
CA LYS A 515 -4.71 21.08 -33.37
C LYS A 515 -4.64 22.60 -33.58
N VAL A 516 -5.70 23.22 -34.10
CA VAL A 516 -5.78 24.68 -34.25
C VAL A 516 -5.73 25.40 -32.90
N LYS A 517 -6.35 24.85 -31.85
CA LYS A 517 -6.25 25.42 -30.50
C LYS A 517 -4.82 25.35 -29.96
N LEU A 518 -4.10 24.24 -30.19
CA LEU A 518 -2.70 24.09 -29.80
C LEU A 518 -1.80 25.09 -30.52
N GLU A 519 -1.97 25.25 -31.84
CA GLU A 519 -1.19 26.21 -32.63
C GLU A 519 -1.38 27.64 -32.13
N LYS A 520 -2.63 28.06 -31.88
CA LYS A 520 -2.95 29.37 -31.30
C LYS A 520 -2.35 29.56 -29.90
N ALA A 521 -2.24 28.48 -29.13
CA ALA A 521 -1.59 28.47 -27.83
C ALA A 521 -0.04 28.41 -27.91
N GLY A 522 0.53 28.38 -29.12
CA GLY A 522 1.98 28.34 -29.32
C GLY A 522 2.58 26.93 -29.25
N TYR A 523 1.81 25.89 -29.61
CA TYR A 523 2.27 24.50 -29.64
C TYR A 523 2.09 23.85 -31.01
N ILE A 524 3.06 23.00 -31.37
CA ILE A 524 2.98 22.08 -32.50
C ILE A 524 2.37 20.78 -31.99
N GLY A 525 1.15 20.47 -32.41
CA GLY A 525 0.43 19.22 -32.07
C GLY A 525 -0.05 18.46 -33.31
N THR A 526 0.61 18.65 -34.46
CA THR A 526 0.19 18.12 -35.76
C THR A 526 0.12 16.60 -35.81
N LEU A 527 0.92 15.91 -34.99
CA LEU A 527 0.98 14.45 -34.90
C LEU A 527 -0.06 13.81 -33.98
N LEU A 528 -0.98 14.60 -33.39
CA LEU A 528 -2.08 14.05 -32.62
C LEU A 528 -2.96 13.16 -33.51
N LYS A 529 -3.26 11.97 -33.00
CA LYS A 529 -4.17 10.98 -33.61
C LYS A 529 -5.48 10.91 -32.83
N LEU A 530 -6.47 10.18 -33.36
CA LEU A 530 -7.78 10.02 -32.70
C LEU A 530 -7.66 9.37 -31.30
N ASP A 531 -6.70 8.46 -31.09
CA ASP A 531 -6.47 7.84 -29.78
C ASP A 531 -5.78 8.75 -28.74
N ASP A 532 -5.24 9.89 -29.19
CA ASP A 532 -4.65 10.88 -28.29
C ASP A 532 -5.71 11.82 -27.67
N LEU A 533 -6.97 11.66 -28.09
CA LEU A 533 -8.12 12.47 -27.66
C LEU A 533 -9.21 11.57 -27.09
N VAL A 534 -9.81 12.00 -25.97
CA VAL A 534 -10.89 11.27 -25.30
C VAL A 534 -12.13 12.12 -25.11
N LEU A 535 -13.27 11.44 -25.10
CA LEU A 535 -14.58 11.95 -24.75
C LEU A 535 -15.06 11.31 -23.44
N SER A 536 -16.07 11.93 -22.86
CA SER A 536 -16.85 11.38 -21.75
C SER A 536 -18.28 11.11 -22.21
N LEU A 537 -18.80 9.95 -21.83
CA LEU A 537 -20.20 9.60 -21.98
C LEU A 537 -20.88 9.67 -20.61
N ASP A 538 -22.07 10.25 -20.55
CA ASP A 538 -22.92 10.20 -19.37
C ASP A 538 -23.56 8.82 -19.17
N ASN A 539 -24.41 8.71 -18.15
CA ASN A 539 -25.05 7.44 -17.79
C ASN A 539 -26.04 6.93 -18.85
N ASP A 540 -26.54 7.83 -19.70
CA ASP A 540 -27.45 7.51 -20.80
C ASP A 540 -26.67 7.19 -22.09
N GLY A 541 -25.33 7.19 -22.03
CA GLY A 541 -24.45 6.95 -23.17
C GLY A 541 -24.29 8.17 -24.09
N SER A 542 -24.78 9.35 -23.69
CA SER A 542 -24.69 10.58 -24.47
C SER A 542 -23.34 11.27 -24.25
N ILE A 543 -22.82 11.90 -25.30
CA ILE A 543 -21.54 12.62 -25.25
C ILE A 543 -21.68 13.87 -24.39
N VAL A 544 -20.82 13.99 -23.38
CA VAL A 544 -20.70 15.17 -22.53
C VAL A 544 -20.22 16.35 -23.37
N LYS A 545 -20.93 17.48 -23.22
CA LYS A 545 -20.68 18.72 -23.96
C LYS A 545 -20.02 19.77 -23.08
N ASP A 546 -19.27 20.67 -23.71
CA ASP A 546 -18.74 21.87 -23.09
C ASP A 546 -19.81 22.97 -22.98
N ASN A 547 -19.46 24.11 -22.40
CA ASN A 547 -20.36 25.25 -22.20
C ASN A 547 -20.88 25.87 -23.51
N THR A 548 -20.33 25.49 -24.66
CA THR A 548 -20.78 25.92 -26.00
C THR A 548 -21.75 24.93 -26.65
N GLY A 549 -22.04 23.81 -25.99
CA GLY A 549 -22.83 22.72 -26.54
C GLY A 549 -22.06 21.80 -27.50
N SER A 550 -20.74 21.99 -27.64
CA SER A 550 -19.87 21.12 -28.44
C SER A 550 -19.37 19.94 -27.62
N PRO A 551 -19.05 18.76 -28.21
CA PRO A 551 -18.40 17.68 -27.50
C PRO A 551 -17.15 18.13 -26.73
N LEU A 552 -17.07 17.80 -25.44
CA LEU A 552 -15.90 18.09 -24.61
C LEU A 552 -14.77 17.09 -24.96
N VAL A 553 -13.80 17.54 -25.75
CA VAL A 553 -12.64 16.75 -26.17
C VAL A 553 -11.45 17.06 -25.27
N VAL A 554 -10.79 16.00 -24.80
CA VAL A 554 -9.70 16.09 -23.83
C VAL A 554 -8.45 15.44 -24.39
N ILE A 555 -7.33 16.18 -24.39
CA ILE A 555 -6.03 15.66 -24.82
C ILE A 555 -5.51 14.70 -23.75
N CYS A 556 -5.20 13.46 -24.11
CA CYS A 556 -4.65 12.48 -23.18
C CYS A 556 -3.25 12.00 -23.52
N ASN A 557 -2.60 12.53 -24.57
CA ASN A 557 -1.19 12.25 -24.89
C ASN A 557 -0.44 13.54 -25.24
N PHE A 558 0.79 13.66 -24.72
CA PHE A 558 1.63 14.86 -24.83
C PHE A 558 3.04 14.56 -25.41
N GLU A 559 3.32 13.33 -25.88
CA GLU A 559 4.66 12.94 -26.38
C GLU A 559 5.15 13.81 -27.53
N TYR A 560 4.23 14.15 -28.43
CA TYR A 560 4.47 14.84 -29.69
C TYR A 560 3.80 16.22 -29.72
N ILE A 561 3.69 16.86 -28.57
CA ILE A 561 3.24 18.25 -28.44
C ILE A 561 4.45 19.10 -28.05
N TRP A 562 4.93 19.94 -28.95
CA TRP A 562 6.13 20.75 -28.70
C TRP A 562 5.81 22.23 -28.64
N LYS A 563 6.43 22.96 -27.72
CA LYS A 563 6.28 24.41 -27.62
C LYS A 563 7.01 25.09 -28.78
N ILE A 564 6.35 26.02 -29.46
CA ILE A 564 6.97 26.87 -30.48
C ILE A 564 7.81 27.90 -29.73
N LEU A 565 9.14 27.75 -29.78
CA LEU A 565 10.05 28.82 -29.36
C LEU A 565 9.82 30.00 -30.31
N ARG A 566 9.22 31.08 -29.80
CA ARG A 566 9.12 32.35 -30.51
C ARG A 566 10.36 33.19 -30.28
#